data_AF-A0A355T669-F1
#
_entry.id   AF-A0A355T669-F1
#
_cell.length_a   1.000
_cell.length_b   1.000
_cell.length_c   1.000
_cell.angle_alpha   90.00
_cell.angle_beta   90.00
_cell.angle_gamma   90.00
#
_symmetry.space_group_name_H-M   'P 1'
#
loop_
_entity.id
_entity.type
_entity.pdbx_description
1 polymer ?
#
loop_
_entity_poly.entity_id
_entity_poly.type
_entity_poly.pdbx_seq_one_letter_code
_entity_poly.pdbx_strand_id
1 'polypeptide(L)' 'MLDENELELIDEWRFDKRIPSRAAAIRELIARGLATNELPDPERMAKSTDYTVTDEVDTDSSKTE' A
#
# COMPACT_ATOMS: atom_id res chain seq x y z
N MET A 1 -1.08 -2.10 -3.55
CA MET A 1 -0.66 -2.79 -2.31
C MET A 1 0.46 -1.97 -1.71
N LEU A 2 0.56 -1.88 -0.39
CA LEU A 2 1.66 -1.14 0.26
C LEU A 2 3.00 -1.85 -0.01
N ASP A 3 4.04 -1.10 -0.31
CA ASP A 3 5.39 -1.64 -0.47
C ASP A 3 6.10 -1.89 0.87
N GLU A 4 7.27 -2.51 0.83
CA GLU A 4 8.03 -2.87 2.04
C GLU A 4 8.48 -1.65 2.85
N ASN A 5 8.88 -0.57 2.16
CA ASN A 5 9.30 0.67 2.80
C ASN A 5 8.11 1.37 3.48
N GLU A 6 6.95 1.40 2.84
CA GLU A 6 5.70 1.90 3.44
C GLU A 6 5.31 1.08 4.68
N LEU A 7 5.45 -0.25 4.63
CA LEU A 7 5.19 -1.12 5.78
C LEU A 7 6.16 -0.89 6.94
N GLU A 8 7.44 -0.59 6.65
CA GLU A 8 8.45 -0.29 7.65
C GLU A 8 8.15 1.04 8.37
N LEU A 9 7.76 2.08 7.63
CA LEU A 9 7.33 3.36 8.20
C LEU A 9 6.13 3.21 9.14
N ILE A 10 5.15 2.37 8.75
CA ILE A 10 3.99 2.06 9.61
C ILE A 10 4.43 1.33 10.88
N ASP A 11 5.40 0.43 10.78
CA ASP A 11 5.93 -0.31 11.92
C ASP A 11 6.72 0.58 12.89
N GLU A 12 7.56 1.47 12.39
CA GLU A 12 8.27 2.47 13.19
C GLU A 12 7.27 3.33 13.98
N TRP A 13 6.26 3.86 13.30
CA TRP A 13 5.20 4.65 13.92
C TRP A 13 4.40 3.84 14.95
N ARG A 14 4.10 2.56 14.65
CA ARG A 14 3.44 1.65 15.59
C ARG A 14 4.26 1.52 16.87
N PHE A 15 5.57 1.36 16.79
CA PHE A 15 6.45 1.23 17.96
C PHE A 15 6.53 2.53 18.76
N ASP A 16 6.66 3.69 18.10
CA ASP A 16 6.64 5.00 18.76
C ASP A 16 5.33 5.22 19.56
N LYS A 17 4.19 4.88 18.94
CA LYS A 17 2.87 4.99 19.58
C LYS A 17 2.48 3.81 20.47
N ARG A 18 3.36 2.82 20.63
CA ARG A 18 3.13 1.59 21.41
C ARG A 18 1.84 0.86 21.02
N ILE A 19 1.56 0.81 19.72
CA ILE A 19 0.38 0.15 19.17
C ILE A 19 0.69 -1.36 19.04
N PRO A 20 -0.20 -2.27 19.47
CA PRO A 20 0.13 -3.69 19.65
C PRO A 20 0.23 -4.51 18.35
N SER A 21 -0.32 -4.04 17.24
CA SER A 21 -0.26 -4.74 15.95
C SER A 21 -0.29 -3.79 14.76
N ARG A 22 0.23 -4.24 13.63
CA ARG A 22 0.18 -3.47 12.37
C ARG A 22 -1.25 -3.14 11.96
N ALA A 23 -2.17 -4.10 12.06
CA ALA A 23 -3.59 -3.88 11.76
C ALA A 23 -4.23 -2.82 12.67
N ALA A 24 -3.85 -2.77 13.95
CA ALA A 24 -4.29 -1.70 14.85
C ALA A 24 -3.73 -0.34 14.44
N ALA A 25 -2.46 -0.27 14.03
CA ALA A 25 -1.84 0.96 13.55
C ALA A 25 -2.53 1.50 12.28
N ILE A 26 -2.82 0.62 11.32
CA ILE A 26 -3.55 0.98 10.10
C ILE A 26 -4.94 1.53 10.43
N ARG A 27 -5.69 0.89 11.34
CA ARG A 27 -7.00 1.40 11.78
C ARG A 27 -6.92 2.78 12.41
N GLU A 28 -5.91 3.03 13.23
CA GLU A 28 -5.66 4.34 13.84
C GLU A 28 -5.35 5.42 12.79
N LEU A 29 -4.53 5.10 11.79
CA LEU A 29 -4.25 6.02 10.69
C LEU A 29 -5.51 6.35 9.89
N ILE A 30 -6.34 5.35 9.58
CA ILE A 30 -7.63 5.55 8.92
C ILE A 30 -8.56 6.42 9.77
N ALA A 31 -8.69 6.12 11.07
CA ALA A 31 -9.54 6.88 11.98
C ALA A 31 -9.11 8.36 12.06
N ARG A 32 -7.80 8.63 12.12
CA ARG A 32 -7.23 9.99 12.11
C ARG A 32 -7.50 10.69 10.78
N GLY A 33 -7.34 9.99 9.66
CA GLY A 33 -7.67 10.51 8.33
C GLY A 33 -9.15 10.88 8.21
N LEU A 34 -10.06 10.03 8.71
CA LEU A 34 -11.50 10.29 8.71
C LEU A 34 -11.92 11.42 9.65
N ALA A 35 -11.22 11.60 10.77
CA ALA A 35 -11.48 12.69 11.72
C ALA A 35 -10.87 14.03 11.28
N THR A 36 -10.01 14.04 10.26
CA THR A 36 -9.36 15.26 9.76
C THR A 36 -10.29 15.98 8.79
N ASN A 37 -10.62 17.24 9.10
CA ASN A 37 -11.56 18.02 8.29
C ASN A 37 -10.93 18.62 7.02
N GLU A 38 -9.59 18.65 6.95
CA GLU A 38 -8.81 19.21 5.84
C GLU A 38 -7.54 18.37 5.64
N LEU A 39 -7.55 17.47 4.65
CA LEU A 39 -6.34 16.85 4.14
C LEU A 39 -5.89 17.63 2.90
N PRO A 40 -4.62 18.07 2.82
CA PRO A 40 -4.11 18.62 1.57
C PRO A 40 -4.23 17.55 0.47
N ASP A 41 -4.57 17.98 -0.76
CA ASP A 41 -4.61 17.06 -1.92
C ASP A 41 -3.21 16.44 -2.04
N PRO A 42 -3.05 15.11 -1.87
CA PRO A 42 -1.74 14.50 -1.93
C PRO A 42 -1.16 14.78 -3.32
N GLU A 43 0.11 15.22 -3.38
CA GLU A 43 0.82 15.27 -4.66
C GLU A 43 0.81 13.86 -5.24
N ARG A 44 0.06 13.66 -6.33
CA ARG A 44 -0.11 12.37 -7.00
C ARG A 44 1.22 11.95 -7.63
N MET A 45 2.13 11.37 -6.85
CA MET A 45 3.40 10.87 -7.37
C MET A 45 3.29 9.52 -8.10
N ALA A 46 2.13 8.85 -8.09
CA ALA A 46 1.86 7.73 -8.99
C ALA A 46 0.35 7.55 -9.21
N LYS A 47 -0.06 7.25 -10.46
CA LYS A 47 -1.45 6.90 -10.74
C LYS A 47 -1.68 5.45 -10.33
N SER A 48 -2.83 5.13 -9.75
CA SER A 48 -3.18 3.75 -9.38
C SER A 48 -3.17 2.77 -10.56
N THR A 49 -3.18 3.27 -11.80
CA THR A 49 -3.06 2.50 -13.06
C THR A 49 -1.66 1.97 -13.32
N ASP A 50 -0.62 2.49 -12.67
CA ASP A 50 0.77 2.08 -12.90
C ASP A 50 1.13 0.73 -12.24
N TYR A 51 0.24 0.16 -11.43
CA TYR A 51 0.42 -1.15 -10.79
C TYR A 51 -0.50 -2.20 -11.44
N THR A 52 -0.03 -2.80 -12.54
CA THR A 52 -0.63 -4.01 -13.12
C THR A 52 0.18 -5.23 -12.69
N VAL A 53 -0.51 -6.27 -12.21
CA VAL A 53 0.07 -7.61 -12.05
C VAL A 53 0.09 -8.25 -13.44
N THR A 54 1.26 -8.31 -14.08
CA THR A 54 1.44 -9.19 -15.23
C THR A 54 1.70 -10.59 -14.70
N ASP A 55 0.68 -11.45 -14.74
CA ASP A 55 0.92 -12.89 -14.76
C ASP A 55 1.70 -13.18 -16.05
N GLU A 56 2.97 -13.54 -15.92
CA GLU A 56 3.73 -14.14 -17.03
C GLU A 56 3.07 -15.47 -17.36
N VAL A 57 2.08 -15.44 -18.25
CA VAL A 57 1.66 -16.64 -18.98
C VAL A 57 2.78 -16.97 -19.96
N ASP A 58 3.64 -17.85 -19.47
CA ASP A 58 4.56 -18.71 -20.21
C ASP A 58 3.94 -19.08 -21.57
N THR A 59 4.41 -18.41 -22.63
CA THR A 59 4.05 -18.74 -24.00
C THR A 59 5.04 -19.78 -24.49
N ASP A 60 4.82 -21.04 -24.11
CA ASP A 60 5.33 -22.18 -24.86
C ASP A 60 4.52 -22.26 -26.17
N SER A 61 5.06 -21.66 -27.22
CA SER A 61 4.55 -21.81 -28.59
C SER A 61 4.99 -23.17 -29.15
N SER A 62 4.22 -24.21 -28.86
CA SER A 62 4.29 -25.49 -29.58
C SER A 62 2.98 -25.76 -30.34
N LYS A 63 2.92 -25.34 -31.61
CA LYS A 63 1.95 -25.80 -32.62
C LYS A 63 2.49 -25.50 -34.04
N THR A 64 3.17 -26.43 -34.72
CA THR A 64 2.63 -27.40 -35.71
C THR A 64 1.40 -26.92 -36.48
N GLU A 65 1.59 -26.37 -37.68
CA GLU A 65 1.04 -26.90 -38.95
C GLU A 65 1.77 -26.28 -40.15
#